data_AF-F0ZZY0-F1
#
_entry.id   AF-F0ZZY0-F1
#
_cell.length_a   1.000
_cell.length_b   1.000
_cell.length_c   1.000
_cell.angle_alpha   90.00
_cell.angle_beta   90.00
_cell.angle_gamma   90.00
#
_symmetry.space_group_name_H-M   'P 1'
#
loop_
_entity.id
_entity.type
_entity.pdbx_description
1 polymer ?
#
loop_
_entity_poly.entity_id
_entity_poly.type
_entity_poly.pdbx_seq_one_letter_code
_entity_poly.pdbx_strand_id
1 'polypeptide(L)'
;EYCNDLVEKEGFSSIGVINDDGCTIALSKGFEITPEEFNDIKFILINDRPDHNKGTLTVGRVTYNDVKRTFNNEYIATAAETGCIIAKTVSF
;
A
#
# COMPACT_ATOMS: atom_id res chain seq x y z
N GLU A 1 -6.01 -15.76 6.48
CA GLU A 1 -7.26 -15.57 7.24
C GLU A 1 -7.43 -14.10 7.60
N TYR A 2 -6.53 -13.48 8.37
CA TYR A 2 -6.57 -12.06 8.74
C TYR A 2 -6.94 -11.06 7.61
N CYS A 3 -6.21 -11.08 6.47
CA CYS A 3 -6.49 -10.13 5.38
C CYS A 3 -7.85 -10.36 4.69
N ASN A 4 -8.34 -11.61 4.64
CA ASN A 4 -9.66 -11.90 4.08
C ASN A 4 -10.76 -11.43 5.02
N ASP A 5 -10.60 -11.70 6.31
CA ASP A 5 -11.53 -11.24 7.35
C ASP A 5 -11.69 -9.72 7.34
N LEU A 6 -10.60 -8.97 7.18
CA LEU A 6 -10.66 -7.50 7.11
C LEU A 6 -11.34 -7.00 5.83
N VAL A 7 -11.13 -7.65 4.69
CA VAL A 7 -11.85 -7.36 3.44
C VAL A 7 -13.36 -7.53 3.64
N GLU A 8 -13.78 -8.61 4.30
CA GLU A 8 -15.20 -8.90 4.55
C GLU A 8 -15.85 -7.99 5.59
N LYS A 9 -15.11 -7.56 6.61
CA LYS A 9 -15.65 -6.80 7.77
C LYS A 9 -15.56 -5.28 7.60
N GLU A 10 -14.51 -4.78 6.96
CA GLU A 10 -14.17 -3.35 6.94
C GLU A 10 -14.38 -2.69 5.57
N GLY A 11 -14.86 -3.45 4.57
CA GLY A 11 -15.22 -2.91 3.25
C GLY A 11 -14.03 -2.60 2.34
N PHE A 12 -12.85 -3.13 2.63
CA PHE A 12 -11.71 -3.05 1.71
C PHE A 12 -11.87 -4.04 0.56
N SER A 13 -11.54 -3.65 -0.66
CA SER A 13 -11.53 -4.58 -1.81
C SER A 13 -10.36 -5.57 -1.78
N SER A 14 -9.24 -5.18 -1.16
CA SER A 14 -8.02 -5.97 -1.07
C SER A 14 -7.11 -5.46 0.04
N ILE A 15 -6.37 -6.36 0.68
CA ILE A 15 -5.45 -6.04 1.78
C ILE A 15 -4.19 -6.89 1.65
N GLY A 16 -3.04 -6.27 1.90
CA GLY A 16 -1.75 -6.97 1.96
C GLY A 16 -0.90 -6.52 3.14
N VAL A 17 -0.13 -7.45 3.68
CA VAL A 17 0.91 -7.24 4.68
C VAL A 17 2.22 -7.77 4.12
N ILE A 18 3.22 -6.90 4.06
CA ILE A 18 4.56 -7.12 3.53
C ILE A 18 5.57 -6.79 4.63
N ASN A 19 6.68 -7.51 4.71
CA ASN A 19 7.75 -7.17 5.63
C ASN A 19 8.74 -6.18 5.00
N ASP A 20 9.65 -5.63 5.81
CA ASP A 20 10.66 -4.67 5.37
C ASP A 20 11.64 -5.26 4.30
N ASP A 21 11.71 -6.59 4.17
CA ASP A 21 12.53 -7.31 3.19
C ASP A 21 11.83 -7.53 1.83
N GLY A 22 10.56 -7.15 1.69
CA GLY A 22 9.80 -7.39 0.45
C GLY A 22 9.12 -8.74 0.36
N CYS A 23 9.11 -9.50 1.45
CA CYS A 23 8.36 -10.74 1.53
C CYS A 23 6.91 -10.44 1.92
N THR A 24 5.99 -11.03 1.17
CA THR A 24 4.58 -11.07 1.54
C THR A 24 4.39 -11.92 2.80
N ILE A 25 3.83 -11.30 3.84
CA ILE A 25 3.39 -11.98 5.07
C ILE A 25 1.97 -12.53 4.86
N ALA A 26 1.08 -11.70 4.31
CA ALA A 26 -0.31 -12.08 4.05
C ALA A 26 -0.92 -11.24 2.92
N LEU A 27 -1.78 -11.85 2.11
CA LEU A 27 -2.61 -11.16 1.11
C LEU A 27 -4.04 -11.66 1.23
N SER A 28 -5.01 -10.78 0.94
CA SER A 28 -6.37 -11.19 0.66
C SER A 28 -6.44 -12.00 -0.64
N LYS A 29 -7.47 -12.83 -0.77
CA LYS A 29 -7.65 -13.72 -1.93
C LYS A 29 -7.68 -12.93 -3.24
N GLY A 30 -6.81 -13.29 -4.17
CA GLY A 30 -6.72 -12.67 -5.50
C GLY A 30 -5.99 -11.32 -5.54
N PHE A 31 -5.51 -10.82 -4.40
CA PHE A 31 -4.65 -9.64 -4.37
C PHE A 31 -3.20 -10.06 -4.59
N GLU A 32 -2.51 -9.37 -5.50
CA GLU A 32 -1.13 -9.62 -5.86
C GLU A 32 -0.35 -8.30 -5.82
N ILE A 33 0.86 -8.36 -5.28
CA ILE A 33 1.82 -7.26 -5.28
C ILE A 33 3.09 -7.75 -5.97
N THR A 34 3.51 -7.03 -7.00
CA THR A 34 4.76 -7.29 -7.71
C THR A 34 5.96 -6.75 -6.91
N PRO A 35 7.18 -7.27 -7.16
CA PRO A 35 8.39 -6.73 -6.53
C PRO A 35 8.64 -5.24 -6.82
N GLU A 36 8.25 -4.76 -8.01
CA GLU A 36 8.37 -3.35 -8.38
C GLU A 36 7.43 -2.49 -7.53
N GLU A 37 6.16 -2.86 -7.41
CA GLU A 37 5.18 -2.17 -6.56
C GLU A 37 5.60 -2.19 -5.09
N PHE A 38 6.18 -3.29 -4.60
CA PHE A 38 6.75 -3.33 -3.25
C PHE A 38 7.87 -2.28 -3.07
N ASN A 39 8.79 -2.20 -4.03
CA ASN A 39 9.90 -1.24 -3.97
C ASN A 39 9.38 0.20 -3.98
N ASP A 40 8.34 0.49 -4.76
CA ASP A 40 7.66 1.79 -4.75
C ASP A 40 7.08 2.09 -3.36
N ILE A 41 6.27 1.18 -2.80
CA ILE A 41 5.67 1.34 -1.47
C ILE A 41 6.76 1.57 -0.41
N LYS A 42 7.82 0.76 -0.43
CA LYS A 42 8.96 0.87 0.50
C LYS A 42 9.68 2.21 0.35
N PHE A 43 9.91 2.68 -0.88
CA PHE A 43 10.54 3.97 -1.12
C PHE A 43 9.72 5.11 -0.50
N ILE A 44 8.39 5.08 -0.67
CA ILE A 44 7.50 6.11 -0.11
C ILE A 44 7.57 6.12 1.42
N LEU A 45 7.47 4.96 2.05
CA LEU A 45 7.48 4.84 3.51
C LEU A 45 8.85 5.19 4.14
N ILE A 46 9.96 4.93 3.44
CA ILE A 46 11.32 5.24 3.94
C ILE A 46 11.69 6.70 3.71
N ASN A 47 11.47 7.22 2.50
CA ASN A 47 11.91 8.55 2.11
C ASN A 47 10.89 9.64 2.42
N ASP A 48 9.72 9.25 2.93
CA ASP A 48 8.65 10.15 3.30
C ASP A 48 8.16 11.03 2.12
N ARG A 49 8.22 10.47 0.89
CA ARG A 49 7.82 11.14 -0.35
C ARG A 49 7.39 10.13 -1.43
N PRO A 50 6.34 10.40 -2.24
CA PRO A 50 6.04 9.62 -3.45
C PRO A 50 7.22 9.61 -4.43
N ASP A 51 7.27 8.63 -5.34
CA ASP A 51 8.42 8.43 -6.24
C ASP A 51 8.86 9.73 -6.97
N HIS A 52 10.18 9.87 -7.05
CA HIS A 52 10.95 11.07 -7.32
C HIS A 52 10.83 11.66 -8.74
N ASN A 53 10.02 11.08 -9.63
CA ASN A 53 9.87 11.59 -11.01
C ASN A 53 8.43 11.92 -11.42
N LYS A 54 7.41 11.38 -10.75
CA LYS A 54 6.02 11.46 -11.25
C LYS A 54 4.96 11.78 -10.19
N GLY A 55 5.30 11.68 -8.90
CA GLY A 55 4.30 11.90 -7.83
C GLY A 55 3.21 10.82 -7.78
N THR A 56 3.49 9.63 -8.33
CA THR A 56 2.55 8.52 -8.43
C THR A 56 2.96 7.35 -7.55
N LEU A 57 2.02 6.44 -7.27
CA LEU A 57 2.25 5.15 -6.61
C LEU A 57 1.49 4.06 -7.39
N THR A 58 2.09 2.89 -7.62
CA THR A 58 1.36 1.74 -8.19
C THR A 58 1.20 0.66 -7.13
N VAL A 59 -0.03 0.19 -6.92
CA VAL A 59 -0.35 -0.91 -6.00
C VAL A 59 -1.46 -1.76 -6.61
N GLY A 60 -1.26 -3.08 -6.67
CA GLY A 60 -2.29 -4.00 -7.17
C GLY A 60 -2.68 -3.72 -8.62
N ARG A 61 -1.70 -3.36 -9.46
CA ARG A 61 -1.84 -2.95 -10.87
C ARG A 61 -2.65 -1.67 -11.09
N VAL A 62 -2.88 -0.88 -10.05
CA VAL A 62 -3.53 0.43 -10.13
C VAL A 62 -2.51 1.53 -9.85
N THR A 63 -2.40 2.49 -10.76
CA THR A 63 -1.56 3.68 -10.57
C THR A 63 -2.39 4.83 -10.00
N TYR A 64 -1.96 5.30 -8.83
CA TYR A 64 -2.53 6.41 -8.08
C TYR A 64 -1.74 7.69 -8.34
N ASN A 65 -2.44 8.77 -8.66
CA ASN A 65 -1.83 10.05 -9.08
C ASN A 65 -1.95 11.16 -8.03
N ASP A 66 -2.77 10.96 -7.00
CA ASP A 66 -2.89 11.88 -5.86
C ASP A 66 -2.46 11.14 -4.59
N VAL A 67 -1.17 11.23 -4.26
CA VAL A 67 -0.55 10.57 -3.11
C VAL A 67 -0.25 11.61 -2.04
N LYS A 68 -0.90 11.45 -0.88
CA LYS A 68 -0.81 12.38 0.25
C LYS A 68 -0.36 11.65 1.49
N ARG A 69 0.61 12.24 2.19
CA ARG A 69 0.99 11.80 3.53
C ARG A 69 -0.10 12.21 4.52
N THR A 70 -0.47 11.32 5.42
CA THR A 70 -1.34 11.60 6.57
C THR A 70 -0.55 11.56 7.88
N PHE A 71 -1.24 11.57 9.02
CA PHE A 71 -0.59 11.44 10.32
C PHE A 71 -0.04 10.01 10.50
N ASN A 72 0.98 9.83 11.36
CA ASN A 72 1.48 8.52 11.80
C ASN A 72 2.12 7.59 10.73
N ASN A 73 2.88 8.13 9.77
CA ASN A 73 3.60 7.33 8.74
C ASN A 73 2.67 6.53 7.81
N GLU A 74 1.51 7.11 7.54
CA GLU A 74 0.52 6.61 6.60
C GLU A 74 0.48 7.49 5.35
N TYR A 75 0.13 6.87 4.22
CA TYR A 75 -0.15 7.55 2.98
C TYR A 75 -1.49 7.09 2.43
N ILE A 76 -2.23 8.06 1.91
CA ILE A 76 -3.44 7.83 1.14
C ILE A 76 -3.14 8.18 -0.31
N ALA A 77 -3.46 7.25 -1.21
CA ALA A 77 -3.28 7.41 -2.64
C ALA A 77 -4.64 7.22 -3.34
N THR A 78 -5.02 8.12 -4.25
CA THR A 78 -6.31 8.04 -4.95
C THR A 78 -6.17 8.07 -6.48
N ALA A 79 -7.07 7.35 -7.14
CA ALA A 79 -7.24 7.29 -8.59
C ALA A 79 -8.73 7.13 -8.92
N ALA A 80 -9.35 8.19 -9.44
CA ALA A 80 -10.78 8.25 -9.70
C ALA A 80 -11.59 7.84 -8.44
N GLU A 81 -12.39 6.76 -8.53
CA GLU A 81 -13.21 6.24 -7.43
C GLU A 81 -12.47 5.22 -6.55
N THR A 82 -11.20 4.94 -6.83
CA THR A 82 -10.38 3.99 -6.08
C THR A 82 -9.38 4.69 -5.16
N GLY A 83 -9.12 4.07 -4.02
CA GLY A 83 -8.17 4.55 -3.04
C GLY A 83 -7.32 3.41 -2.47
N CYS A 84 -6.10 3.73 -2.09
CA CYS A 84 -5.17 2.84 -1.41
C CYS A 84 -4.63 3.55 -0.17
N ILE A 85 -4.47 2.78 0.91
CA ILE A 85 -3.78 3.23 2.12
C ILE A 85 -2.55 2.34 2.26
N ILE A 86 -1.38 2.96 2.41
CA ILE A 86 -0.14 2.27 2.76
C ILE A 86 0.37 2.84 4.09
N ALA A 87 0.79 1.96 4.99
CA ALA A 87 1.21 2.33 6.33
C ALA A 87 2.41 1.48 6.74
N LYS A 88 3.34 2.07 7.49
CA LYS A 88 4.42 1.31 8.14
C LYS A 88 4.05 1.05 9.60
N THR A 89 3.94 -0.22 9.98
CA THR A 89 3.83 -0.58 11.39
C THR A 89 5.12 -0.19 12.12
N VAL A 90 5.01 0.63 13.16
CA VAL A 90 6.12 0.96 14.06
C VAL A 90 6.04 0.06 15.28
N SER A 91 7.05 -0.78 15.48
CA SER A 91 7.22 -1.53 16.73
C SER A 91 7.93 -0.62 17.74
N PHE A 92 7.34 -0.46 18.93
CA PHE A 92 7.97 0.20 20.09
C PHE A 92 8.78 -0.80 20.92
#